data_AF-A0AAU4AQ23-F1
#
_entry.id   AF-A0AAU4AQ23-F1
#
_cell.length_a   1.000
_cell.length_b   1.000
_cell.length_c   1.000
_cell.angle_alpha   90.00
_cell.angle_beta   90.00
_cell.angle_gamma   90.00
#
_symmetry.space_group_name_H-M   'P 1'
#
loop_
_entity.id
_entity.type
_entity.pdbx_description
1 polymer ?
#
loop_
_entity_poly.entity_id
_entity_poly.type
_entity_poly.pdbx_seq_one_letter_code
_entity_poly.pdbx_strand_id
1 'polypeptide(L)'
;MVVRPADHLPIQGSEQGRLLVLPAAVDFRAPSALCGPIDGQPHAQVPIQRPGITPAWKIEEPVYFGPQRGPARVVHRGDCRTIRDLARPATTEQARAVLDRDDAAPCQVCRPDRPLRTDA
;
A
#
# COMPACT_ATOMS: atom_id res chain seq x y z
N MET A 1 -0.78 23.47 20.49
CA MET A 1 -1.15 23.02 19.13
C MET A 1 -1.96 21.74 19.30
N VAL A 2 -3.28 21.83 19.17
CA VAL A 2 -4.18 20.70 19.43
C VAL A 2 -4.32 19.90 18.14
N VAL A 3 -3.80 18.68 18.11
CA VAL A 3 -4.01 17.74 17.00
C VAL A 3 -5.45 17.25 17.11
N ARG A 4 -6.30 17.55 16.12
CA ARG A 4 -7.64 16.98 16.03
C ARG A 4 -7.50 15.48 15.70
N PRO A 5 -8.08 14.57 16.48
CA PRO A 5 -8.18 13.17 16.07
C PRO A 5 -9.09 13.11 14.84
N ALA A 6 -8.68 12.33 13.84
CA ALA A 6 -9.51 12.06 12.68
C ALA A 6 -10.81 11.39 13.14
N ASP A 7 -11.94 11.98 12.77
CA ASP A 7 -13.27 11.44 13.05
C ASP A 7 -13.40 10.04 12.45
N HIS A 8 -13.60 9.07 13.32
CA HIS A 8 -13.74 7.65 13.01
C HIS A 8 -15.23 7.37 12.80
N LEU A 9 -15.62 7.17 11.55
CA LEU A 9 -16.97 6.69 11.24
C LEU A 9 -17.06 5.19 11.56
N PRO A 10 -18.03 4.75 12.39
CA PRO A 10 -18.22 3.33 12.66
C PRO A 10 -18.67 2.60 11.39
N ILE A 11 -18.10 1.41 11.15
CA ILE A 11 -18.58 0.50 10.12
C ILE A 11 -19.93 -0.04 10.60
N GLN A 12 -21.01 0.36 9.94
CA GLN A 12 -22.33 -0.21 10.20
C GLN A 12 -22.44 -1.56 9.50
N GLY A 13 -22.31 -2.64 10.27
CA GLY A 13 -22.69 -3.98 9.82
C GLY A 13 -24.19 -4.20 10.00
N SER A 14 -24.83 -4.87 9.04
CA SER A 14 -26.20 -5.40 9.20
C SER A 14 -26.15 -6.91 9.21
N GLU A 15 -26.62 -7.53 10.29
CA GLU A 15 -27.00 -8.95 10.29
C GLU A 15 -28.53 -9.03 10.35
N GLN A 16 -29.15 -9.76 9.41
CA GLN A 16 -30.58 -10.06 9.40
C GLN A 16 -31.49 -8.81 9.54
N GLY A 17 -31.08 -7.67 8.96
CA GLY A 17 -31.84 -6.42 9.02
C GLY A 17 -31.70 -5.64 10.32
N ARG A 18 -30.86 -6.08 11.26
CA ARG A 18 -30.54 -5.34 12.49
C ARG A 18 -29.22 -4.60 12.34
N LEU A 19 -29.21 -3.31 12.66
CA LEU A 19 -27.98 -2.53 12.77
C LEU A 19 -27.21 -3.00 14.00
N LEU A 20 -25.97 -3.46 13.80
CA LEU A 20 -25.06 -3.84 14.87
C LEU A 20 -23.92 -2.81 14.95
N VAL A 21 -23.70 -2.26 16.15
CA VAL A 21 -22.49 -1.48 16.44
C VAL A 21 -21.41 -2.47 16.85
N LEU A 22 -20.59 -2.87 15.89
CA LEU A 22 -19.43 -3.73 16.13
C LEU A 22 -18.19 -2.86 16.35
N PRO A 23 -17.34 -3.17 17.35
CA PRO A 23 -16.07 -2.47 17.51
C PRO A 23 -15.22 -2.69 16.25
N ALA A 24 -14.85 -1.60 15.58
CA ALA A 24 -13.94 -1.64 14.45
C ALA A 24 -12.50 -1.83 14.96
N ALA A 25 -11.70 -2.59 14.21
CA ALA A 25 -10.27 -2.68 14.48
C ALA A 25 -9.63 -1.29 14.35
N VAL A 26 -8.95 -0.83 15.40
CA VAL A 26 -8.21 0.42 15.38
C VAL A 26 -6.77 0.11 14.96
N ASP A 27 -6.36 0.56 13.77
CA ASP A 27 -4.95 0.52 13.37
C ASP A 27 -4.22 1.68 14.07
N PHE A 28 -3.53 1.39 15.17
CA PHE A 28 -2.69 2.35 15.87
C PHE A 28 -1.24 2.18 15.40
N ARG A 29 -0.79 3.11 14.54
CA ARG A 29 0.62 3.18 14.12
C ARG A 29 1.35 4.21 14.95
N ALA A 30 2.25 3.74 15.80
CA ALA A 30 3.18 4.61 16.50
C ALA A 30 4.17 5.23 15.51
N PRO A 31 4.41 6.55 15.54
CA PRO A 31 5.47 7.18 14.74
C PRO A 31 6.81 6.59 15.12
N SER A 32 7.54 6.02 14.15
CA SER A 32 8.82 5.34 14.41
C SER A 32 9.88 6.25 15.06
N ALA A 33 9.82 7.56 14.79
CA ALA A 33 10.69 8.56 15.43
C ALA A 33 10.49 8.70 16.95
N LEU A 34 9.38 8.19 17.49
CA LEU A 34 9.03 8.24 18.91
C LEU A 34 9.19 6.89 19.61
N CYS A 35 9.60 5.84 18.88
CA CYS A 35 9.79 4.50 19.42
C CYS A 35 11.29 4.22 19.61
N GLY A 36 11.68 3.80 20.82
CA GLY A 36 13.03 3.35 21.14
C GLY A 36 13.07 1.88 21.57
N PRO A 37 14.25 1.25 21.58
CA PRO A 37 14.46 -0.05 22.21
C PRO A 37 13.99 -0.05 23.67
N ILE A 38 13.48 -1.19 24.14
CA ILE A 38 13.19 -1.39 25.56
C ILE A 38 14.49 -1.75 26.29
N ASP A 39 14.77 -1.09 27.42
CA ASP A 39 15.97 -1.34 28.22
C ASP A 39 16.09 -2.81 28.66
N GLY A 40 17.33 -3.32 28.67
CA GLY A 40 17.66 -4.68 29.15
C GLY A 40 17.35 -5.83 28.17
N GLN A 41 16.73 -5.55 27.03
CA GLN A 41 16.42 -6.55 26.00
C GLN A 41 17.51 -6.59 24.92
N PRO A 42 17.85 -7.77 24.36
CA PRO A 42 18.93 -7.92 23.39
C PRO A 42 18.53 -7.45 21.98
N HIS A 43 18.57 -6.14 21.76
CA HIS A 43 18.18 -5.53 20.48
C HIS A 43 19.30 -5.53 19.42
N ALA A 44 20.53 -5.90 19.77
CA ALA A 44 21.68 -5.89 18.87
C ALA A 44 21.54 -6.87 17.68
N GLN A 45 20.66 -7.86 17.80
CA GLN A 45 20.37 -8.84 16.75
C GLN A 45 19.17 -8.45 15.88
N VAL A 46 18.42 -7.41 16.27
CA VAL A 46 17.30 -6.90 15.48
C VAL A 46 17.88 -6.14 14.30
N PRO A 47 17.62 -6.55 13.05
CA PRO A 47 18.11 -5.83 11.88
C PRO A 47 17.49 -4.42 11.84
N ILE A 48 18.24 -3.41 12.30
CA ILE A 48 17.83 -2.00 12.26
C ILE A 48 17.96 -1.41 10.85
N GLN A 49 18.76 -2.06 10.00
CA GLN A 49 18.86 -1.73 8.59
C GLN A 49 17.94 -2.66 7.82
N ARG A 50 16.94 -2.08 7.16
CA ARG A 50 16.31 -2.76 6.03
C ARG A 50 17.38 -2.86 4.95
N PRO A 51 17.71 -4.06 4.42
CA PRO A 51 18.49 -4.16 3.19
C PRO A 51 17.78 -3.29 2.14
N GLY A 52 18.40 -2.17 1.80
CA GLY A 52 17.78 -1.07 1.06
C GLY A 52 17.61 -1.36 -0.43
N ILE A 53 17.28 -2.60 -0.79
CA ILE A 53 16.92 -2.89 -2.17
C ILE A 53 15.50 -2.38 -2.35
N THR A 54 15.40 -1.18 -2.93
CA THR A 54 14.12 -0.69 -3.44
C THR A 54 13.64 -1.76 -4.42
N PRO A 55 12.49 -2.39 -4.19
CA PRO A 55 12.01 -3.47 -5.07
C PRO A 55 11.87 -2.90 -6.47
N ALA A 56 12.30 -3.61 -7.50
CA ALA A 56 12.32 -3.09 -8.87
C ALA A 56 10.93 -2.61 -9.35
N TRP A 57 9.85 -3.20 -8.79
CA TRP A 57 8.47 -2.93 -9.16
C TRP A 57 7.57 -2.79 -7.93
N LYS A 58 6.48 -2.04 -8.11
CA LYS A 58 5.38 -1.93 -7.15
C LYS A 58 4.05 -2.02 -7.88
N ILE A 59 3.05 -2.64 -7.25
CA ILE A 59 1.67 -2.68 -7.72
C ILE A 59 0.82 -1.85 -6.77
N GLU A 60 0.27 -0.75 -7.26
CA GLU A 60 -0.71 0.09 -6.58
C GLU A 60 -2.12 -0.48 -6.80
N GLU A 61 -2.93 -0.51 -5.76
CA GLU A 61 -4.36 -0.83 -5.81
C GLU A 61 -5.15 0.46 -5.49
N PRO A 62 -5.52 1.26 -6.51
CA PRO A 62 -6.14 2.56 -6.28
C PRO A 62 -7.51 2.46 -5.60
N VAL A 63 -7.80 3.39 -4.70
CA VAL A 63 -9.12 3.49 -4.06
C VAL A 63 -9.85 4.69 -4.64
N TYR A 64 -10.85 4.42 -5.49
CA TYR A 64 -11.66 5.47 -6.08
C TYR A 64 -12.82 5.84 -5.15
N PHE A 65 -12.96 7.14 -4.86
CA PHE A 65 -14.10 7.70 -4.15
C PHE A 65 -15.06 8.39 -5.14
N GLY A 66 -16.37 8.15 -5.00
CA GLY A 66 -17.39 8.79 -5.83
C GLY A 66 -17.47 8.20 -7.26
N PRO A 67 -17.78 9.01 -8.29
CA PRO A 67 -17.99 8.51 -9.66
C PRO A 67 -16.69 8.20 -10.43
N GLN A 68 -15.53 8.43 -9.81
CA GLN A 68 -14.24 8.17 -10.46
C GLN A 68 -14.09 6.68 -10.77
N ARG A 69 -13.57 6.41 -11.96
CA ARG A 69 -13.21 5.06 -12.39
C ARG A 69 -11.82 5.07 -12.99
N GLY A 70 -11.13 3.96 -12.81
CA GLY A 70 -9.83 3.71 -13.41
C GLY A 70 -9.43 2.26 -13.23
N PRO A 71 -8.18 1.93 -13.58
CA PRO A 71 -7.67 0.57 -13.43
C PRO A 71 -7.73 0.13 -11.97
N ALA A 72 -8.10 -1.13 -11.75
CA ALA A 72 -8.07 -1.73 -10.42
C ALA A 72 -6.63 -1.89 -9.90
N ARG A 73 -5.64 -1.92 -10.79
CA ARG A 73 -4.22 -2.04 -10.47
C ARG A 73 -3.36 -1.15 -11.36
N VAL A 74 -2.40 -0.47 -10.76
CA VAL A 74 -1.39 0.29 -11.50
C VAL A 74 0.00 -0.26 -11.20
N VAL A 75 0.76 -0.60 -12.24
CA VAL A 75 2.15 -1.07 -12.07
C VAL A 75 3.10 0.12 -12.13
N HIS A 76 4.09 0.14 -11.25
CA HIS A 76 5.11 1.19 -11.12
C HIS A 76 6.52 0.61 -11.07
N ARG A 77 7.50 1.43 -11.44
CA ARG A 77 8.90 1.22 -11.03
C ARG A 77 9.04 1.39 -9.52
N GLY A 78 10.00 0.70 -8.94
CA GLY A 78 10.31 0.73 -7.51
C GLY A 78 10.48 2.10 -6.89
N ASP A 79 11.11 2.99 -7.63
CA ASP A 79 11.45 4.36 -7.24
C ASP A 79 10.39 5.39 -7.65
N CYS A 80 9.27 4.96 -8.24
CA CYS A 80 8.20 5.85 -8.68
C CYS A 80 7.57 6.58 -7.48
N ARG A 81 7.54 7.91 -7.56
CA ARG A 81 6.99 8.79 -6.52
C ARG A 81 5.53 9.19 -6.74
N THR A 82 4.88 8.68 -7.79
CA THR A 82 3.49 9.08 -8.12
C THR A 82 2.44 8.18 -7.50
N ILE A 83 2.86 7.14 -6.77
CA ILE A 83 1.98 6.24 -6.01
C ILE A 83 1.25 7.07 -4.95
N ARG A 84 -0.06 6.94 -4.88
CA ARG A 84 -0.93 7.68 -3.96
C ARG A 84 -1.55 6.77 -2.91
N ASP A 85 -1.91 5.57 -3.31
CA ASP A 85 -2.65 4.60 -2.51
C ASP A 85 -1.75 3.43 -2.06
N LEU A 86 -2.39 2.34 -1.59
CA LEU A 86 -1.71 1.15 -1.13
C LEU A 86 -0.90 0.52 -2.28
N ALA A 87 0.41 0.44 -2.09
CA ALA A 87 1.29 -0.24 -3.04
C ALA A 87 2.10 -1.36 -2.38
N ARG A 88 2.16 -2.50 -3.07
CA ARG A 88 2.92 -3.68 -2.63
C ARG A 88 4.13 -3.90 -3.53
N PRO A 89 5.30 -4.30 -2.99
CA PRO A 89 6.43 -4.75 -3.79
C PRO A 89 6.06 -5.91 -4.72
N ALA A 90 6.66 -5.98 -5.90
CA ALA A 90 6.42 -7.06 -6.86
C ALA A 90 7.73 -7.52 -7.54
N THR A 91 7.78 -8.80 -7.91
CA THR A 91 8.81 -9.34 -8.81
C THR A 91 8.53 -8.92 -10.26
N THR A 92 9.50 -9.12 -11.16
CA THR A 92 9.33 -8.83 -12.60
C THR A 92 8.20 -9.67 -13.20
N GLU A 93 8.12 -10.96 -12.85
CA GLU A 93 7.08 -11.87 -13.34
C GLU A 93 5.70 -11.46 -12.85
N GLN A 94 5.58 -11.07 -11.58
CA GLN A 94 4.32 -10.56 -11.02
C GLN A 94 3.90 -9.26 -11.71
N ALA A 95 4.83 -8.36 -11.97
CA ALA A 95 4.55 -7.10 -12.66
C ALA A 95 4.09 -7.33 -14.11
N ARG A 96 4.71 -8.28 -14.83
CA ARG A 96 4.28 -8.70 -16.17
C ARG A 96 2.87 -9.29 -16.14
N ALA A 97 2.65 -10.29 -15.28
CA ALA A 97 1.36 -10.97 -15.16
C ALA A 97 0.21 -10.01 -14.81
N VAL A 98 0.48 -8.96 -14.02
CA VAL A 98 -0.52 -7.92 -13.75
C VAL A 98 -0.78 -7.05 -14.99
N LEU A 99 0.25 -6.67 -15.75
CA LEU A 99 0.08 -5.87 -16.97
C LEU A 99 -0.65 -6.59 -18.10
N ASP A 100 -0.77 -7.91 -18.03
CA ASP A 100 -1.53 -8.74 -18.97
C ASP A 100 -3.04 -8.79 -18.63
N ARG A 101 -3.46 -8.23 -17.48
CA ARG A 101 -4.87 -8.19 -17.09
C ARG A 101 -5.59 -6.99 -17.69
N ASP A 102 -6.85 -7.18 -18.07
CA ASP A 102 -7.71 -6.11 -18.60
C ASP A 102 -8.01 -4.98 -17.60
N ASP A 103 -7.93 -5.29 -16.29
CA ASP A 103 -8.21 -4.36 -15.19
C ASP A 103 -6.98 -3.59 -14.70
N ALA A 104 -5.83 -3.75 -15.36
CA ALA A 104 -4.56 -3.16 -14.96
C ALA A 104 -4.04 -2.14 -15.97
N ALA A 105 -3.24 -1.19 -15.48
CA ALA A 105 -2.55 -0.23 -16.34
C ALA A 105 -1.09 -0.02 -15.90
N PRO A 106 -0.19 0.29 -16.84
CA PRO A 106 1.12 0.82 -16.48
C PRO A 106 0.98 2.28 -16.01
N CYS A 107 1.76 2.66 -15.00
CA CYS A 107 1.92 4.05 -14.64
C CYS A 107 2.45 4.87 -15.82
N GLN A 108 1.72 5.92 -16.19
CA GLN A 108 2.06 6.77 -17.34
C GLN A 108 3.33 7.61 -17.12
N VAL A 109 3.77 7.78 -15.87
CA VAL A 109 4.93 8.61 -15.51
C VAL A 109 6.21 7.80 -15.53
N CYS A 110 6.29 6.70 -14.78
CA CYS A 110 7.52 5.88 -14.74
C CYS A 110 7.61 4.82 -15.85
N ARG A 111 6.55 4.67 -16.67
CA ARG A 111 6.47 3.81 -17.86
C ARG A 111 7.12 2.43 -17.66
N PRO A 112 6.61 1.61 -16.72
CA PRO A 112 7.17 0.29 -16.45
C PRO A 112 6.85 -0.71 -17.57
N ASP A 113 5.87 -0.40 -18.43
CA ASP A 113 5.55 -1.17 -19.63
C ASP A 113 6.75 -1.32 -20.58
N ARG A 114 7.61 -0.30 -20.69
CA ARG A 114 8.75 -0.33 -21.60
C ARG A 114 9.70 -1.49 -21.27
N PRO A 115 10.35 -1.55 -20.09
CA PRO A 115 11.22 -2.67 -19.75
C PRO A 115 10.47 -4.01 -19.58
N LEU A 116 9.19 -4.00 -19.17
CA LEU A 116 8.47 -5.24 -18.90
C LEU A 116 7.97 -5.94 -20.17
N ARG A 117 7.74 -5.20 -21.27
CA ARG A 117 7.26 -5.74 -22.57
C ARG A 117 8.36 -5.94 -23.62
N THR A 118 9.56 -5.41 -23.41
CA THR A 118 10.68 -5.54 -24.38
C THR A 118 11.50 -6.83 -24.20
N ASP A 119 11.24 -7.62 -23.16
CA ASP A 119 11.89 -8.93 -22.92
C ASP A 119 11.04 -10.13 -23.41
N ALA A 120 10.34 -9.98 -24.55
CA ALA A 120 9.65 -11.09 -25.23
C ALA A 120 10.51 -11.66 -26.37
#